data_AF-A0A952DKU2-F1
#
_entry.id   AF-A0A952DKU2-F1
#
_cell.length_a   1.000
_cell.length_b   1.000
_cell.length_c   1.000
_cell.angle_alpha   90.00
_cell.angle_beta   90.00
_cell.angle_gamma   90.00
#
_symmetry.space_group_name_H-M   'P 1'
#
loop_
_entity.id
_entity.type
_entity.pdbx_description
1 polymer ?
#
loop_
_entity_poly.entity_id
_entity_poly.type
_entity_poly.pdbx_seq_one_letter_code
_entity_poly.pdbx_strand_id
1 'polypeptide(L)'
;LAWTKRALAAAGLAPRIEAVRAAQPDVAVTVLDEGAQPAGRRGAPVLSTGAATVLFALISLLAGALLSNMVEEKSNKIIEVLVAAVPVPAIYAGKLIAMLAVSLIGIAVWGLLFGGGLMLAAAQMPAGLIPTPPRGWPELLVLGIAYFSCAYLIYGAIYLGIGSLCSTIREVQTLSMPVTILQMVILISTLGALANPGGLWHGFVSWFPLSAPYMMLGRAAADTGLGLHLASIAWQLAFAALVIALAARLFRYGVLRSGPPPGLRQLAGLKPRAA
;
A
#
# COMPACT_ATOMS: atom_id res chain seq x y z
N LEU A 1 -4.76 56.60 24.63
CA LEU A 1 -4.28 56.95 23.27
C LEU A 1 -3.39 58.20 23.22
N ALA A 2 -3.70 59.29 23.93
CA ALA A 2 -2.84 60.48 23.94
C ALA A 2 -1.53 60.31 24.75
N TRP A 3 -1.58 59.53 25.83
CA TRP A 3 -0.42 59.24 26.68
C TRP A 3 0.69 58.44 25.98
N THR A 4 0.31 57.44 25.18
CA THR A 4 1.24 56.62 24.40
C THR A 4 1.95 57.40 23.31
N LYS A 5 1.26 58.33 22.62
CA LYS A 5 1.88 59.20 21.60
C LYS A 5 2.93 60.14 22.19
N ARG A 6 2.68 60.68 23.39
CA ARG A 6 3.65 61.55 24.09
C ARG A 6 4.89 60.77 24.58
N ALA A 7 4.70 59.56 25.10
CA ALA A 7 5.80 58.70 25.53
C ALA A 7 6.69 58.24 24.35
N LEU A 8 6.08 57.94 23.20
CA LEU A 8 6.79 57.55 21.97
C LEU A 8 7.58 58.70 21.33
N ALA A 9 7.05 59.93 21.42
CA ALA A 9 7.75 61.14 20.97
C ALA A 9 8.94 61.48 21.88
N ALA A 10 8.79 61.35 23.21
CA ALA A 10 9.86 61.59 24.18
C ALA A 10 11.04 60.61 24.05
N ALA A 11 10.77 59.37 23.59
CA ALA A 11 11.80 58.36 23.35
C ALA A 11 12.47 58.44 21.96
N GLY A 12 12.13 59.45 21.13
CA GLY A 12 12.69 59.59 19.77
C GLY A 12 12.33 58.46 18.81
N LEU A 13 11.37 57.61 19.17
CA LEU A 13 10.96 56.42 18.41
C LEU A 13 9.87 56.73 17.38
N ALA A 14 9.23 57.90 17.45
CA ALA A 14 8.24 58.36 16.50
C ALA A 14 8.70 58.32 15.02
N PRO A 15 9.86 58.88 14.62
CA PRO A 15 10.32 58.82 13.23
C PRO A 15 10.72 57.40 12.78
N ARG A 16 11.18 56.54 13.71
CA ARG A 16 11.50 55.14 13.41
C ARG A 16 10.25 54.30 13.18
N ILE A 17 9.17 54.56 13.93
CA ILE A 17 7.88 53.87 13.74
C ILE A 17 7.22 54.33 12.45
N GLU A 18 7.33 55.61 12.10
CA GLU A 18 6.90 56.11 10.79
C GLU A 18 7.72 55.52 9.65
N ALA A 19 9.05 55.38 9.80
CA ALA A 19 9.89 54.73 8.80
C ALA A 19 9.55 53.24 8.61
N VAL A 20 9.28 52.50 9.69
CA VAL A 20 8.85 51.09 9.62
C VAL A 20 7.44 50.97 9.02
N ARG A 21 6.55 51.92 9.31
CA ARG A 21 5.19 51.96 8.76
C ARG A 21 5.18 52.39 7.28
N ALA A 22 6.10 53.26 6.88
CA ALA A 22 6.30 53.68 5.48
C ALA A 22 7.01 52.61 4.65
N ALA A 23 7.88 51.81 5.28
CA ALA A 23 8.59 50.72 4.65
C ALA A 23 7.73 49.47 4.44
N GLN A 24 6.38 49.57 4.42
CA GLN A 24 5.43 48.46 4.29
C GLN A 24 6.04 47.38 3.40
N PRO A 25 6.63 46.31 3.97
CA PRO A 25 7.16 45.26 3.13
C PRO A 25 5.96 44.76 2.35
N ASP A 26 6.11 44.66 1.04
CA ASP A 26 5.10 44.09 0.15
C ASP A 26 5.01 42.59 0.49
N VAL A 27 4.42 42.32 1.65
CA VAL A 27 4.04 40.99 2.08
C VAL A 27 2.85 40.72 1.20
N ALA A 28 3.11 40.04 0.09
CA ALA A 28 2.09 39.33 -0.63
C ALA A 28 1.43 38.35 0.36
N VAL A 29 0.43 38.85 1.09
CA VAL A 29 -0.48 38.02 1.85
C VAL A 29 -1.35 37.36 0.78
N THR A 30 -0.84 36.28 0.21
CA THR A 30 -1.70 35.26 -0.37
C THR A 30 -2.55 34.76 0.78
N VAL A 31 -3.74 35.36 0.93
CA VAL A 31 -4.85 34.74 1.62
C VAL A 31 -5.05 33.42 0.91
N LEU A 32 -4.58 32.33 1.52
CA LEU A 32 -5.03 31.00 1.15
C LEU A 32 -6.52 31.00 1.48
N ASP A 33 -7.32 31.26 0.46
CA ASP A 33 -8.77 31.25 0.56
C ASP A 33 -9.20 29.81 0.84
N GLU A 34 -9.20 29.42 2.11
CA GLU A 34 -9.70 28.11 2.56
C GLU A 34 -11.21 27.95 2.24
N GLY A 35 -11.91 29.05 1.95
CA GLY A 35 -13.31 29.09 1.57
C GLY A 35 -13.60 28.65 0.12
N ALA A 36 -12.62 28.81 -0.78
CA ALA A 36 -12.74 28.46 -2.20
C ALA A 36 -12.00 27.16 -2.54
N GLN A 37 -12.11 26.13 -1.69
CA GLN A 37 -11.67 24.80 -2.10
C GLN A 37 -12.61 24.31 -3.23
N PRO A 38 -12.09 23.98 -4.43
CA PRO A 38 -12.90 23.37 -5.47
C PRO A 38 -13.54 22.11 -4.89
N ALA A 39 -14.80 21.82 -5.23
CA ALA A 39 -15.60 20.74 -4.64
C ALA A 39 -14.87 19.37 -4.60
N GLY A 40 -13.88 19.14 -5.47
CA GLY A 40 -13.00 17.98 -5.47
C GLY A 40 -12.03 17.85 -4.27
N ARG A 41 -11.62 18.93 -3.60
CA ARG A 41 -10.68 18.86 -2.46
C ARG A 41 -11.34 18.41 -1.16
N ARG A 42 -12.65 18.69 -0.95
CA ARG A 42 -13.38 18.28 0.28
C ARG A 42 -13.47 16.77 0.45
N GLY A 43 -13.46 16.02 -0.65
CA GLY A 43 -13.58 14.57 -0.65
C GLY A 43 -12.26 13.80 -0.87
N ALA A 44 -11.16 14.51 -1.14
CA ALA A 44 -9.85 13.90 -1.40
C ALA A 44 -9.34 13.02 -0.24
N PRO A 45 -9.50 13.38 1.06
CA PRO A 45 -9.06 12.52 2.17
C PRO A 45 -9.85 11.21 2.29
N VAL A 46 -11.14 11.23 1.93
CA VAL A 46 -11.99 10.03 1.95
C VAL A 46 -11.58 9.09 0.82
N LEU A 47 -11.35 9.64 -0.38
CA LEU A 47 -10.90 8.86 -1.52
C LEU A 47 -9.49 8.28 -1.31
N SER A 48 -8.56 9.04 -0.72
CA SER A 48 -7.20 8.56 -0.44
C SER A 48 -7.19 7.39 0.55
N THR A 49 -7.92 7.56 1.65
CA THR A 49 -8.08 6.54 2.69
C THR A 49 -8.83 5.33 2.14
N GLY A 50 -9.89 5.55 1.37
CA GLY A 50 -10.68 4.51 0.72
C GLY A 50 -9.84 3.69 -0.26
N ALA A 51 -9.07 4.34 -1.13
CA ALA A 51 -8.22 3.65 -2.10
C ALA A 51 -7.16 2.78 -1.43
N ALA A 52 -6.47 3.30 -0.40
CA ALA A 52 -5.51 2.53 0.39
C ALA A 52 -6.18 1.33 1.10
N THR A 53 -7.37 1.52 1.67
CA THR A 53 -8.11 0.48 2.40
C THR A 53 -8.66 -0.60 1.46
N VAL A 54 -9.17 -0.22 0.29
CA VAL A 54 -9.65 -1.17 -0.73
C VAL A 54 -8.49 -2.00 -1.25
N LEU A 55 -7.36 -1.38 -1.57
CA LEU A 55 -6.17 -2.10 -2.01
C LEU A 55 -5.69 -3.09 -0.93
N PHE A 56 -5.66 -2.64 0.33
CA PHE A 56 -5.36 -3.51 1.46
C PHE A 56 -6.30 -4.73 1.53
N ALA A 57 -7.60 -4.50 1.49
CA ALA A 57 -8.60 -5.57 1.57
C ALA A 57 -8.46 -6.58 0.42
N LEU A 58 -8.22 -6.10 -0.80
CA LEU A 58 -7.99 -6.96 -1.97
C LEU A 58 -6.74 -7.83 -1.77
N ILE A 59 -5.64 -7.25 -1.30
CA ILE A 59 -4.40 -8.00 -1.08
C ILE A 59 -4.56 -9.04 0.03
N SER A 60 -5.09 -8.65 1.18
CA SER A 60 -5.30 -9.57 2.30
C SER A 60 -6.21 -10.74 1.91
N LEU A 61 -7.28 -10.47 1.17
CA LEU A 61 -8.23 -11.49 0.72
C LEU A 61 -7.60 -12.42 -0.32
N LEU A 62 -7.04 -11.87 -1.40
CA LEU A 62 -6.60 -12.65 -2.56
C LEU A 62 -5.27 -13.37 -2.30
N ALA A 63 -4.35 -12.77 -1.55
CA ALA A 63 -3.12 -13.44 -1.15
C ALA A 63 -3.36 -14.49 -0.05
N GLY A 64 -4.35 -14.28 0.83
CA GLY A 64 -4.82 -15.30 1.78
C GLY A 64 -5.42 -16.51 1.07
N ALA A 65 -6.24 -16.28 0.03
CA ALA A 65 -6.78 -17.36 -0.80
C ALA A 65 -5.68 -18.17 -1.50
N LEU A 66 -4.63 -17.51 -2.00
CA LEU A 66 -3.46 -18.19 -2.58
C LEU A 66 -2.81 -19.19 -1.61
N LEU A 67 -2.65 -18.80 -0.35
CA LEU A 67 -2.10 -19.68 0.69
C LEU A 67 -3.00 -20.90 0.92
N SER A 68 -4.31 -20.71 1.09
CA SER A 68 -5.25 -21.83 1.27
C SER A 68 -5.23 -22.79 0.08
N ASN A 69 -5.30 -22.28 -1.14
CA ASN A 69 -5.25 -23.10 -2.36
C ASN A 69 -3.96 -23.91 -2.47
N MET A 70 -2.85 -23.35 -2.00
CA MET A 70 -1.58 -24.07 -2.00
C MET A 70 -1.59 -25.27 -1.03
N VAL A 71 -2.11 -25.07 0.17
CA VAL A 71 -2.12 -26.13 1.16
C VAL A 71 -3.09 -27.22 0.77
N GLU A 72 -4.21 -26.89 0.13
CA GLU A 72 -5.13 -27.87 -0.44
C GLU A 72 -4.48 -28.70 -1.55
N GLU A 73 -3.76 -28.07 -2.49
CA GLU A 73 -3.01 -28.80 -3.51
C GLU A 73 -1.94 -29.72 -2.90
N LYS A 74 -1.29 -29.27 -1.81
CA LYS A 74 -0.30 -30.09 -1.10
C LYS A 74 -0.96 -31.26 -0.38
N SER A 75 -2.07 -31.03 0.34
CA SER A 75 -2.78 -32.08 1.08
C SER A 75 -3.35 -33.15 0.17
N ASN A 76 -3.73 -32.77 -1.05
CA ASN A 76 -4.24 -33.67 -2.07
C ASN A 76 -3.13 -34.34 -2.91
N LYS A 77 -1.86 -34.23 -2.49
CA LYS A 77 -0.67 -34.77 -3.20
C LYS A 77 -0.51 -34.30 -4.64
N ILE A 78 -1.18 -33.21 -5.03
CA ILE A 78 -1.09 -32.64 -6.39
C ILE A 78 0.34 -32.12 -6.63
N ILE A 79 0.94 -31.49 -5.61
CA ILE A 79 2.30 -30.96 -5.70
C ILE A 79 3.34 -32.08 -5.89
N GLU A 80 3.17 -33.25 -5.26
CA GLU A 80 4.10 -34.38 -5.40
C GLU A 80 4.15 -34.88 -6.85
N VAL A 81 2.98 -34.99 -7.49
CA VAL A 81 2.85 -35.37 -8.90
C VAL A 81 3.44 -34.31 -9.82
N LEU A 82 3.18 -33.02 -9.56
CA LEU A 82 3.69 -31.91 -10.37
C LEU A 82 5.22 -31.80 -10.33
N VAL A 83 5.83 -32.03 -9.17
CA VAL A 83 7.29 -31.95 -9.00
C VAL A 83 8.02 -33.07 -9.75
N ALA A 84 7.36 -34.22 -10.00
CA ALA A 84 7.90 -35.28 -10.83
C ALA A 84 7.96 -34.91 -12.33
N ALA A 85 7.14 -33.94 -12.77
CA ALA A 85 7.04 -33.53 -14.17
C ALA A 85 7.74 -32.20 -14.49
N VAL A 86 7.76 -31.25 -13.54
CA VAL A 86 8.19 -29.86 -13.76
C VAL A 86 9.13 -29.40 -12.65
N PRO A 87 10.20 -28.63 -12.95
CA PRO A 87 11.08 -28.09 -11.93
C PRO A 87 10.34 -27.16 -10.94
N VAL A 88 10.66 -27.32 -9.65
CA VAL A 88 10.00 -26.60 -8.54
C VAL A 88 9.94 -25.06 -8.69
N PRO A 89 11.01 -24.36 -9.15
CA PRO A 89 10.94 -22.92 -9.37
C PRO A 89 9.91 -22.50 -10.43
N ALA A 90 9.67 -23.33 -11.44
CA ALA A 90 8.66 -23.06 -12.46
C ALA A 90 7.24 -23.24 -11.91
N ILE A 91 7.02 -24.24 -11.04
CA ILE A 91 5.74 -24.42 -10.33
C ILE A 91 5.44 -23.19 -9.47
N TYR A 92 6.44 -22.69 -8.74
CA TYR A 92 6.30 -21.51 -7.88
C TYR A 92 5.94 -20.26 -8.68
N ALA A 93 6.76 -19.91 -9.68
CA ALA A 93 6.56 -18.70 -10.47
C ALA A 93 5.26 -18.78 -11.29
N GLY A 94 4.98 -19.94 -11.90
CA GLY A 94 3.75 -20.19 -12.65
C GLY A 94 2.51 -20.00 -11.78
N LYS A 95 2.50 -20.57 -10.57
CA LYS A 95 1.38 -20.42 -9.63
C LYS A 95 1.18 -18.98 -9.18
N LEU A 96 2.25 -18.27 -8.83
CA LEU A 96 2.18 -16.88 -8.39
C LEU A 96 1.62 -15.96 -9.49
N ILE A 97 2.11 -16.09 -10.72
CA ILE A 97 1.66 -15.27 -11.86
C ILE A 97 0.25 -15.66 -12.31
N ALA A 98 -0.09 -16.96 -12.34
CA ALA A 98 -1.43 -17.41 -12.67
C ALA A 98 -2.47 -16.87 -11.68
N MET A 99 -2.17 -16.92 -10.39
CA MET A 99 -3.09 -16.44 -9.35
C MET A 99 -3.17 -14.91 -9.31
N LEU A 100 -2.10 -14.20 -9.70
CA LEU A 100 -2.18 -12.76 -9.99
C LEU A 100 -3.14 -12.49 -11.16
N ALA A 101 -3.04 -13.24 -12.25
CA ALA A 101 -3.92 -13.06 -13.42
C ALA A 101 -5.39 -13.35 -13.06
N VAL A 102 -5.67 -14.44 -12.34
CA VAL A 102 -7.01 -14.77 -11.82
C VAL A 102 -7.54 -13.64 -10.95
N SER A 103 -6.71 -13.08 -10.07
CA SER A 103 -7.06 -11.95 -9.22
C SER A 103 -7.41 -10.69 -10.02
N LEU A 104 -6.62 -10.38 -11.05
CA LEU A 104 -6.88 -9.24 -11.95
C LEU A 104 -8.19 -9.41 -12.73
N ILE A 105 -8.49 -10.62 -13.20
CA ILE A 105 -9.77 -10.94 -13.86
C ILE A 105 -10.92 -10.73 -12.87
N GLY A 106 -10.81 -11.24 -11.64
CA GLY A 106 -11.81 -11.05 -10.60
C GLY A 106 -12.05 -9.58 -10.28
N ILE A 107 -10.97 -8.80 -10.12
CA ILE A 107 -11.03 -7.35 -9.90
C ILE A 107 -11.67 -6.65 -11.10
N ALA A 108 -11.38 -7.06 -12.34
CA ALA A 108 -11.98 -6.46 -13.52
C ALA A 108 -13.49 -6.73 -13.57
N VAL A 109 -13.93 -7.96 -13.35
CA VAL A 109 -15.36 -8.33 -13.36
C VAL A 109 -16.12 -7.58 -12.27
N TRP A 110 -15.67 -7.68 -11.01
CA TRP A 110 -16.34 -7.02 -9.90
C TRP A 110 -16.18 -5.50 -9.93
N GLY A 111 -15.04 -4.99 -10.39
CA GLY A 111 -14.78 -3.56 -10.55
C GLY A 111 -15.66 -2.94 -11.62
N LEU A 112 -15.93 -3.65 -12.73
CA LEU A 112 -16.89 -3.20 -13.75
C LEU A 112 -18.32 -3.23 -13.22
N LEU A 113 -18.72 -4.28 -12.49
CA LEU A 113 -20.06 -4.40 -11.94
C LEU A 113 -20.34 -3.35 -10.86
N PHE A 114 -19.52 -3.29 -9.80
CA PHE A 114 -19.69 -2.35 -8.70
C PHE A 114 -19.35 -0.91 -9.13
N GLY A 115 -18.26 -0.71 -9.87
CA GLY A 115 -17.85 0.60 -10.35
C GLY A 115 -18.82 1.16 -11.39
N GLY A 116 -19.25 0.34 -12.35
CA GLY A 116 -20.25 0.73 -13.35
C GLY A 116 -21.61 1.03 -12.70
N GLY A 117 -22.07 0.17 -11.78
CA GLY A 117 -23.29 0.41 -11.01
C GLY A 117 -23.23 1.69 -10.18
N LEU A 118 -22.10 1.96 -9.52
CA LEU A 118 -21.88 3.20 -8.78
C LEU A 118 -21.89 4.42 -9.69
N MET A 119 -21.29 4.36 -10.88
CA MET A 119 -21.29 5.48 -11.84
C MET A 119 -22.70 5.77 -12.39
N LEU A 120 -23.50 4.74 -12.65
CA LEU A 120 -24.90 4.91 -13.08
C LEU A 120 -25.78 5.49 -11.96
N ALA A 121 -25.55 5.07 -10.70
CA ALA A 121 -26.21 5.65 -9.54
C ALA A 121 -25.76 7.11 -9.31
N ALA A 122 -24.46 7.38 -9.45
CA ALA A 122 -23.86 8.70 -9.32
C ALA A 122 -24.45 9.70 -10.32
N ALA A 123 -24.70 9.27 -11.55
CA ALA A 123 -25.28 10.11 -12.60
C ALA A 123 -26.70 10.60 -12.28
N GLN A 124 -27.40 9.93 -11.35
CA GLN A 124 -28.74 10.30 -10.89
C GLN A 124 -28.71 11.16 -9.62
N MET A 125 -27.54 11.34 -9.00
CA MET A 125 -27.37 12.12 -7.77
C MET A 125 -26.92 13.56 -8.09
N PRO A 126 -27.23 14.53 -7.20
CA PRO A 126 -26.67 15.87 -7.27
C PRO A 126 -25.14 15.86 -7.35
N ALA A 127 -24.58 16.68 -8.23
CA ALA A 127 -23.14 16.81 -8.40
C ALA A 127 -22.46 17.19 -7.07
N GLY A 128 -21.33 16.55 -6.77
CA GLY A 128 -20.52 16.83 -5.57
C GLY A 128 -20.76 15.91 -4.37
N LEU A 129 -21.72 14.98 -4.43
CA LEU A 129 -21.91 13.94 -3.42
C LEU A 129 -20.80 12.87 -3.45
N ILE A 130 -20.28 12.55 -4.63
CA ILE A 130 -19.23 11.54 -4.79
C ILE A 130 -17.88 12.24 -5.00
N PRO A 131 -16.88 11.95 -4.15
CA PRO A 131 -15.55 12.48 -4.34
C PRO A 131 -14.97 11.97 -5.66
N THR A 132 -14.55 12.88 -6.52
CA THR A 132 -13.87 12.54 -7.77
C THR A 132 -12.36 12.76 -7.61
N PRO A 133 -11.53 11.81 -8.06
CA PRO A 133 -10.08 11.99 -8.05
C PRO A 133 -9.68 13.19 -8.91
N PRO A 134 -8.71 14.02 -8.48
CA PRO A 134 -8.29 15.23 -9.21
C PRO A 134 -7.87 14.99 -10.65
N ARG A 135 -7.30 13.80 -10.94
CA ARG A 135 -6.83 13.39 -12.28
C ARG A 135 -7.74 12.38 -12.98
N GLY A 136 -8.92 12.13 -12.41
CA GLY A 136 -9.92 11.21 -12.97
C GLY A 136 -9.73 9.74 -12.59
N TRP A 137 -10.82 8.99 -12.73
CA TRP A 137 -10.89 7.56 -12.41
C TRP A 137 -9.95 6.67 -13.24
N PRO A 138 -9.71 6.91 -14.55
CA PRO A 138 -8.84 6.04 -15.33
C PRO A 138 -7.41 5.98 -14.79
N GLU A 139 -6.82 7.11 -14.40
CA GLU A 139 -5.46 7.14 -13.83
C GLU A 139 -5.40 6.36 -12.50
N LEU A 140 -6.38 6.59 -11.62
CA LEU A 140 -6.46 5.89 -10.34
C LEU A 140 -6.62 4.37 -10.52
N LEU A 141 -7.39 3.93 -11.52
CA LEU A 141 -7.57 2.50 -11.82
C LEU A 141 -6.31 1.86 -12.39
N VAL A 142 -5.62 2.54 -13.32
CA VAL A 142 -4.34 2.04 -13.88
C VAL A 142 -3.29 1.92 -12.78
N LEU A 143 -3.14 2.95 -11.94
CA LEU A 143 -2.25 2.91 -10.78
C LEU A 143 -2.70 1.88 -9.75
N GLY A 144 -4.01 1.72 -9.55
CA GLY A 144 -4.60 0.70 -8.69
C GLY A 144 -4.21 -0.71 -9.11
N ILE A 145 -4.30 -1.01 -10.41
CA ILE A 145 -3.87 -2.28 -10.98
C ILE A 145 -2.35 -2.46 -10.80
N ALA A 146 -1.54 -1.44 -11.12
CA ALA A 146 -0.09 -1.53 -11.00
C ALA A 146 0.37 -1.78 -9.55
N TYR A 147 -0.17 -1.02 -8.58
CA TYR A 147 0.15 -1.20 -7.16
C TYR A 147 -0.44 -2.49 -6.59
N PHE A 148 -1.61 -2.93 -7.06
CA PHE A 148 -2.14 -4.23 -6.73
C PHE A 148 -1.20 -5.34 -7.19
N SER A 149 -0.74 -5.32 -8.44
CA SER A 149 0.20 -6.31 -8.95
C SER A 149 1.50 -6.32 -8.14
N CYS A 150 2.07 -5.15 -7.84
CA CYS A 150 3.29 -5.07 -7.03
C CYS A 150 3.10 -5.63 -5.61
N ALA A 151 2.05 -5.19 -4.91
CA ALA A 151 1.73 -5.69 -3.58
C ALA A 151 1.43 -7.19 -3.60
N TYR A 152 0.66 -7.66 -4.58
CA TYR A 152 0.30 -9.07 -4.71
C TYR A 152 1.52 -9.94 -4.96
N LEU A 153 2.47 -9.50 -5.79
CA LEU A 153 3.72 -10.23 -5.99
C LEU A 153 4.53 -10.34 -4.70
N ILE A 154 4.58 -9.28 -3.89
CA ILE A 154 5.31 -9.30 -2.61
C ILE A 154 4.60 -10.19 -1.58
N TYR A 155 3.33 -9.91 -1.28
CA TYR A 155 2.58 -10.64 -0.27
C TYR A 155 2.27 -12.07 -0.71
N GLY A 156 1.85 -12.26 -1.95
CA GLY A 156 1.62 -13.57 -2.55
C GLY A 156 2.88 -14.43 -2.55
N ALA A 157 4.06 -13.86 -2.80
CA ALA A 157 5.31 -14.60 -2.68
C ALA A 157 5.57 -15.07 -1.25
N ILE A 158 5.34 -14.21 -0.24
CA ILE A 158 5.47 -14.56 1.19
C ILE A 158 4.48 -15.67 1.57
N TYR A 159 3.20 -15.49 1.22
CA TYR A 159 2.14 -16.45 1.49
C TYR A 159 2.43 -17.80 0.84
N LEU A 160 2.84 -17.83 -0.42
CA LEU A 160 3.18 -19.05 -1.13
C LEU A 160 4.43 -19.72 -0.54
N GLY A 161 5.42 -18.93 -0.10
CA GLY A 161 6.59 -19.45 0.63
C GLY A 161 6.18 -20.14 1.94
N ILE A 162 5.32 -19.52 2.74
CA ILE A 162 4.80 -20.08 3.99
C ILE A 162 3.93 -21.31 3.72
N GLY A 163 3.08 -21.27 2.70
CA GLY A 163 2.21 -22.39 2.32
C GLY A 163 2.97 -23.66 1.96
N SER A 164 4.21 -23.52 1.48
CA SER A 164 5.09 -24.67 1.23
C SER A 164 5.48 -25.43 2.49
N LEU A 165 5.45 -24.77 3.65
CA LEU A 165 5.81 -25.36 4.94
C LEU A 165 4.60 -25.98 5.63
N CYS A 166 3.41 -25.47 5.37
CA CYS A 166 2.18 -26.00 5.92
C CYS A 166 1.86 -27.39 5.32
N SER A 167 1.24 -28.24 6.12
CA SER A 167 0.69 -29.54 5.70
C SER A 167 -0.82 -29.63 5.94
N THR A 168 -1.39 -28.71 6.74
CA THR A 168 -2.82 -28.67 7.06
C THR A 168 -3.40 -27.25 7.02
N ILE A 169 -4.71 -27.14 6.81
CA ILE A 169 -5.45 -25.85 6.85
C ILE A 169 -5.38 -25.22 8.25
N ARG A 170 -5.29 -26.01 9.32
CA ARG A 170 -5.11 -25.47 10.67
C ARG A 170 -3.77 -24.74 10.81
N GLU A 171 -2.70 -25.26 10.22
CA GLU A 171 -1.39 -24.60 10.23
C GLU A 171 -1.40 -23.30 9.41
N VAL A 172 -2.17 -23.24 8.32
CA VAL A 172 -2.38 -22.00 7.55
C VAL A 172 -2.91 -20.89 8.43
N GLN A 173 -3.93 -21.18 9.25
CA GLN A 173 -4.50 -20.19 10.15
C GLN A 173 -3.46 -19.68 11.15
N THR A 174 -2.69 -20.57 11.77
CA THR A 174 -1.66 -20.17 12.75
C THR A 174 -0.48 -19.44 12.11
N LEU A 175 0.00 -19.89 10.95
CA LEU A 175 1.17 -19.34 10.28
C LEU A 175 0.87 -18.06 9.47
N SER A 176 -0.39 -17.83 9.09
CA SER A 176 -0.81 -16.57 8.46
C SER A 176 -1.02 -15.44 9.47
N MET A 177 -1.32 -15.73 10.74
CA MET A 177 -1.57 -14.71 11.77
C MET A 177 -0.46 -13.66 11.89
N PRO A 178 0.85 -14.01 11.95
CA PRO A 178 1.90 -13.00 12.01
C PRO A 178 1.95 -12.09 10.77
N VAL A 179 1.65 -12.64 9.58
CA VAL A 179 1.60 -11.88 8.33
C VAL A 179 0.42 -10.92 8.34
N THR A 180 -0.74 -11.38 8.80
CA THR A 180 -1.94 -10.55 8.95
C THR A 180 -1.75 -9.43 9.97
N ILE A 181 -1.10 -9.70 11.11
CA ILE A 181 -0.77 -8.68 12.11
C ILE A 181 0.18 -7.64 11.50
N LEU A 182 1.22 -8.08 10.80
CA LEU A 182 2.15 -7.18 10.09
C LEU A 182 1.41 -6.30 9.07
N GLN A 183 0.50 -6.90 8.30
CA GLN A 183 -0.36 -6.19 7.36
C GLN A 183 -1.24 -5.14 8.07
N MET A 184 -1.84 -5.46 9.21
CA MET A 184 -2.65 -4.51 9.97
C MET A 184 -1.83 -3.34 10.49
N VAL A 185 -0.62 -3.59 10.98
CA VAL A 185 0.31 -2.52 11.38
C VAL A 185 0.63 -1.60 10.20
N ILE A 186 0.85 -2.17 9.02
CA ILE A 186 1.09 -1.42 7.78
C ILE A 186 -0.13 -0.59 7.39
N LEU A 187 -1.34 -1.15 7.47
CA LEU A 187 -2.57 -0.42 7.18
C LEU A 187 -2.73 0.77 8.12
N ILE A 188 -2.68 0.54 9.43
CA ILE A 188 -2.80 1.60 10.45
C ILE A 188 -1.75 2.69 10.22
N SER A 189 -0.52 2.30 9.93
CA SER A 189 0.58 3.23 9.62
C SER A 189 0.29 4.06 8.36
N THR A 190 -0.29 3.44 7.34
CA THR A 190 -0.68 4.10 6.08
C THR A 190 -1.83 5.07 6.30
N LEU A 191 -2.87 4.67 7.01
CA LEU A 191 -4.01 5.54 7.32
C LEU A 191 -3.59 6.74 8.17
N GLY A 192 -2.75 6.52 9.18
CA GLY A 192 -2.20 7.61 10.00
C GLY A 192 -1.30 8.57 9.22
N ALA A 193 -0.50 8.04 8.28
CA ALA A 193 0.34 8.86 7.39
C ALA A 193 -0.47 9.66 6.37
N LEU A 194 -1.57 9.11 5.84
CA LEU A 194 -2.49 9.82 4.93
C LEU A 194 -3.25 10.94 5.67
N ALA A 195 -3.60 10.72 6.94
CA ALA A 195 -4.25 11.74 7.77
C ALA A 195 -3.31 12.90 8.14
N ASN A 196 -2.00 12.65 8.24
CA ASN A 196 -1.00 13.67 8.59
C ASN A 196 0.15 13.73 7.57
N PRO A 197 -0.07 14.33 6.38
CA PRO A 197 0.97 14.45 5.36
C PRO A 197 2.12 15.37 5.81
N GLY A 198 3.35 15.07 5.35
CA GLY A 198 4.51 15.96 5.49
C GLY A 198 5.51 15.61 6.60
N GLY A 199 5.17 14.70 7.51
CA GLY A 199 6.12 14.22 8.54
C GLY A 199 7.14 13.19 8.03
N LEU A 200 8.19 12.96 8.83
CA LEU A 200 9.18 11.89 8.57
C LEU A 200 8.52 10.51 8.41
N TRP A 201 7.52 10.22 9.25
CA TRP A 201 6.76 8.98 9.20
C TRP A 201 6.01 8.80 7.88
N HIS A 202 5.38 9.87 7.39
CA HIS A 202 4.73 9.86 6.08
C HIS A 202 5.73 9.55 4.95
N GLY A 203 6.95 10.12 5.02
CA GLY A 203 8.03 9.80 4.09
C GLY A 203 8.49 8.34 4.15
N PHE A 204 8.65 7.78 5.35
CA PHE A 204 9.02 6.38 5.54
C PHE A 204 7.97 5.43 4.96
N VAL A 205 6.70 5.60 5.32
CA VAL A 205 5.58 4.75 4.89
C VAL A 205 5.37 4.82 3.36
N SER A 206 5.72 5.96 2.75
CA SER A 206 5.68 6.16 1.30
C SER A 206 6.69 5.32 0.52
N TRP A 207 7.84 5.00 1.12
CA TRP A 207 8.94 4.31 0.44
C TRP A 207 9.21 2.90 0.98
N PHE A 208 8.76 2.58 2.18
CA PHE A 208 8.89 1.26 2.75
C PHE A 208 8.12 0.24 1.88
N PRO A 209 8.77 -0.77 1.28
CA PRO A 209 8.18 -1.54 0.17
C PRO A 209 6.85 -2.23 0.47
N LEU A 210 6.64 -2.68 1.71
CA LEU A 210 5.40 -3.34 2.11
C LEU A 210 4.24 -2.36 2.29
N SER A 211 4.51 -1.09 2.64
CA SER A 211 3.47 -0.06 2.81
C SER A 211 3.30 0.85 1.60
N ALA A 212 4.36 1.01 0.79
CA ALA A 212 4.40 1.89 -0.36
C ALA A 212 3.24 1.71 -1.36
N PRO A 213 2.79 0.48 -1.73
CA PRO A 213 1.67 0.34 -2.65
C PRO A 213 0.37 0.95 -2.11
N TYR A 214 0.08 0.76 -0.82
CA TYR A 214 -1.11 1.34 -0.17
C TYR A 214 -0.99 2.85 -0.06
N MET A 215 0.17 3.33 0.39
CA MET A 215 0.43 4.75 0.58
C MET A 215 0.39 5.52 -0.73
N MET A 216 1.05 5.00 -1.77
CA MET A 216 1.10 5.67 -3.07
C MET A 216 -0.24 5.66 -3.79
N LEU A 217 -1.04 4.61 -3.67
CA LEU A 217 -2.39 4.63 -4.24
C LEU A 217 -3.28 5.67 -3.53
N GLY A 218 -3.19 5.76 -2.20
CA GLY A 218 -3.87 6.82 -1.45
C GLY A 218 -3.42 8.22 -1.88
N ARG A 219 -2.12 8.39 -2.12
CA ARG A 219 -1.55 9.65 -2.64
C ARG A 219 -1.97 9.98 -4.08
N ALA A 220 -2.15 8.97 -4.94
CA ALA A 220 -2.67 9.16 -6.30
C ALA A 220 -4.09 9.74 -6.29
N ALA A 221 -4.91 9.29 -5.34
CA ALA A 221 -6.26 9.81 -5.12
C ALA A 221 -6.30 11.26 -4.58
N ALA A 222 -5.21 11.77 -3.99
CA ALA A 222 -5.13 13.08 -3.36
C ALA A 222 -4.40 14.17 -4.18
N ASP A 223 -3.89 13.84 -5.37
CA ASP A 223 -3.07 14.68 -6.29
C ASP A 223 -1.56 14.59 -6.08
N THR A 224 -0.95 13.53 -6.62
CA THR A 224 0.51 13.35 -6.67
C THR A 224 0.98 13.24 -8.12
N GLY A 225 2.16 13.78 -8.43
CA GLY A 225 2.72 13.72 -9.78
C GLY A 225 3.09 12.30 -10.23
N LEU A 226 2.84 12.00 -11.51
CA LEU A 226 3.11 10.69 -12.14
C LEU A 226 4.57 10.22 -12.00
N GLY A 227 5.54 11.14 -11.97
CA GLY A 227 6.96 10.79 -11.84
C GLY A 227 7.28 10.04 -10.54
N LEU A 228 6.62 10.40 -9.43
CA LEU A 228 6.80 9.69 -8.16
C LEU A 228 6.22 8.28 -8.21
N HIS A 229 5.10 8.10 -8.92
CA HIS A 229 4.47 6.80 -9.07
C HIS A 229 5.35 5.83 -9.84
N LEU A 230 5.97 6.26 -10.94
CA LEU A 230 6.88 5.44 -11.73
C LEU A 230 8.10 4.98 -10.91
N ALA A 231 8.71 5.91 -10.16
CA ALA A 231 9.83 5.60 -9.28
C ALA A 231 9.44 4.59 -8.18
N SER A 232 8.27 4.77 -7.57
CA SER A 232 7.76 3.84 -6.56
C SER A 232 7.44 2.46 -7.13
N ILE A 233 6.84 2.38 -8.33
CA ILE A 233 6.55 1.11 -9.00
C ILE A 233 7.86 0.37 -9.31
N ALA A 234 8.87 1.07 -9.86
CA ALA A 234 10.17 0.47 -10.13
C ALA A 234 10.83 -0.07 -8.85
N TRP A 235 10.80 0.71 -7.77
CA TRP A 235 11.29 0.30 -6.46
C TRP A 235 10.54 -0.94 -5.92
N GLN A 236 9.21 -0.97 -6.05
CA GLN A 236 8.40 -2.10 -5.60
C GLN A 236 8.64 -3.35 -6.44
N LEU A 237 8.81 -3.24 -7.76
CA LEU A 237 9.15 -4.37 -8.61
C LEU A 237 10.53 -4.94 -8.29
N ALA A 238 11.51 -4.09 -8.00
CA ALA A 238 12.84 -4.52 -7.55
C ALA A 238 12.76 -5.28 -6.21
N PHE A 239 11.98 -4.76 -5.26
CA PHE A 239 11.75 -5.45 -3.99
C PHE A 239 10.94 -6.74 -4.16
N ALA A 240 9.93 -6.76 -5.03
CA ALA A 240 9.16 -7.95 -5.36
C ALA A 240 10.06 -9.04 -5.93
N ALA A 241 10.98 -8.70 -6.84
CA ALA A 241 11.96 -9.64 -7.38
C ALA A 241 12.85 -10.25 -6.28
N LEU A 242 13.31 -9.43 -5.32
CA LEU A 242 14.05 -9.91 -4.16
C LEU A 242 13.22 -10.89 -3.32
N VAL A 243 11.98 -10.52 -2.98
CA VAL A 243 11.09 -11.36 -2.16
C VAL A 243 10.75 -12.67 -2.88
N ILE A 244 10.43 -12.62 -4.18
CA ILE A 244 10.19 -13.80 -5.03
C ILE A 244 11.42 -14.70 -5.03
N ALA A 245 12.63 -14.16 -5.19
CA ALA A 245 13.85 -14.96 -5.18
C ALA A 245 14.09 -15.66 -3.83
N LEU A 246 13.82 -14.98 -2.71
CA LEU A 246 13.94 -15.55 -1.38
C LEU A 246 12.86 -16.61 -1.10
N ALA A 247 11.61 -16.29 -1.44
CA ALA A 247 10.47 -17.17 -1.22
C ALA A 247 10.49 -18.40 -2.15
N ALA A 248 11.00 -18.29 -3.37
CA ALA A 248 11.21 -19.44 -4.26
C ALA A 248 12.23 -20.43 -3.68
N ARG A 249 13.29 -19.94 -3.01
CA ARG A 249 14.25 -20.80 -2.30
C ARG A 249 13.58 -21.52 -1.12
N LEU A 250 12.76 -20.79 -0.36
CA LEU A 250 11.99 -21.36 0.74
C LEU A 250 10.99 -22.42 0.25
N PHE A 251 10.30 -22.13 -0.86
CA PHE A 251 9.34 -23.03 -1.49
C PHE A 251 9.99 -24.33 -1.96
N ARG A 252 11.15 -24.24 -2.62
CA ARG A 252 11.93 -25.42 -3.03
C ARG A 252 12.26 -26.30 -1.82
N TYR A 253 12.62 -25.68 -0.71
CA TYR A 253 12.93 -26.40 0.52
C TYR A 253 11.67 -27.04 1.16
N GLY A 254 10.56 -26.30 1.23
CA GLY A 254 9.32 -26.76 1.86
C GLY A 254 8.61 -27.89 1.11
N VAL A 255 8.68 -27.89 -0.23
CA VAL A 255 8.07 -28.94 -1.06
C VAL A 255 8.86 -30.25 -1.04
N LEU A 256 10.19 -30.19 -0.92
CA LEU A 256 11.05 -31.39 -0.94
C LEU A 256 11.16 -32.09 0.44
N ARG A 257 10.61 -31.50 1.50
CA ARG A 257 10.59 -32.09 2.84
C ARG A 257 9.17 -32.34 3.31
N SER A 258 8.84 -33.60 3.52
CA SER A 258 7.60 -34.04 4.17
C SER A 258 7.74 -34.04 5.71
N GLY A 259 8.31 -32.98 6.30
CA GLY A 259 8.61 -32.90 7.74
C GLY A 259 8.60 -31.47 8.31
N PRO A 260 8.54 -31.31 9.65
CA PRO A 260 8.32 -30.03 10.31
C PRO A 260 9.41 -28.98 10.00
N PRO A 261 9.09 -27.67 10.03
CA PRO A 261 10.01 -26.62 9.62
C PRO A 261 11.28 -26.57 10.49
N PRO A 262 12.45 -26.29 9.91
CA PRO A 262 13.71 -26.18 10.64
C PRO A 262 13.68 -24.95 11.57
N GLY A 263 14.18 -25.10 12.79
CA GLY A 263 14.40 -23.95 13.68
C GLY A 263 15.43 -22.99 13.07
N LEU A 264 15.34 -21.69 13.42
CA LEU A 264 16.25 -20.61 12.98
C LEU A 264 17.75 -20.99 13.01
N ARG A 265 18.15 -21.87 13.95
CA ARG A 265 19.52 -22.38 14.07
C ARG A 265 19.95 -23.32 12.92
N GLN A 266 19.05 -24.14 12.40
CA GLN A 266 19.33 -25.02 11.25
C GLN A 266 19.41 -24.23 9.95
N LEU A 267 18.66 -23.13 9.82
CA LEU A 267 18.79 -22.19 8.70
C LEU A 267 20.14 -21.43 8.75
N ALA A 268 20.70 -21.23 9.95
CA ALA A 268 22.02 -20.65 10.15
C ALA A 268 23.19 -21.65 10.07
N GLY A 269 22.94 -22.92 9.69
CA GLY A 269 23.97 -23.95 9.57
C GLY A 269 24.52 -24.46 10.89
N LEU A 270 23.91 -24.13 12.03
CA LEU A 270 24.34 -24.59 13.35
C LEU A 270 23.76 -25.98 13.62
N LYS A 271 24.64 -26.96 13.94
CA LYS A 271 24.23 -28.32 14.29
C LYS A 271 23.33 -28.32 15.55
N PRO A 272 22.30 -29.16 15.60
CA PRO A 272 21.51 -29.34 16.81
C PRO A 272 22.40 -29.88 17.94
N ARG A 273 22.23 -29.35 19.15
CA ARG A 273 22.80 -29.94 20.36
C ARG A 273 22.11 -31.30 20.54
N ALA A 274 22.88 -32.38 20.49
CA ALA A 274 22.41 -33.68 20.93
C ALA A 274 21.97 -33.54 22.39
N ALA A 275 20.72 -33.89 22.68
CA ALA A 275 20.23 -34.15 24.02
C ALA A 275 20.31 -35.66 24.25
#